data_AF-A0A2X3CWJ4-F1
#
_entry.id   AF-A0A2X3CWJ4-F1
#
_cell.length_a   1.000
_cell.length_b   1.000
_cell.length_c   1.000
_cell.angle_alpha   90.00
_cell.angle_beta   90.00
_cell.angle_gamma   90.00
#
_symmetry.space_group_name_H-M   'P 1'
#
loop_
_entity.id
_entity.type
_entity.pdbx_description
1 polymer ?
#
loop_
_entity_poly.entity_id
_entity_poly.type
_entity_poly.pdbx_seq_one_letter_code
_entity_poly.pdbx_strand_id
1 'polypeptide(L)' 'MTVKQTVEITNKLGMHARPAMKLFELMQNFDAEVLLRNDEGTEAEANSVIALFNAGFDED' A
#
# COMPACT_ATOMS: atom_id res chain seq x y z
N MET A 1 -8.22 16.08 -8.84
CA MET A 1 -6.83 16.40 -8.44
C MET A 1 -6.31 15.23 -7.63
N THR A 2 -5.07 14.80 -7.83
CA THR A 2 -4.47 13.70 -7.07
C THR A 2 -3.44 14.25 -6.08
N VAL A 3 -3.35 13.65 -4.90
CA VAL A 3 -2.34 13.97 -3.88
C VAL A 3 -1.35 12.82 -3.85
N LYS A 4 -0.05 13.14 -3.79
CA LYS A 4 1.03 12.15 -3.73
C LYS A 4 2.01 12.53 -2.64
N GLN A 5 2.50 11.54 -1.92
CA GLN A 5 3.51 11.71 -0.88
C GLN A 5 4.37 10.45 -0.81
N THR A 6 5.69 10.64 -0.76
CA THR A 6 6.63 9.56 -0.45
C THR A 6 6.70 9.40 1.06
N VAL A 7 6.60 8.16 1.54
CA VAL A 7 6.66 7.80 2.95
C VAL A 7 7.65 6.65 3.14
N GLU A 8 8.40 6.69 4.23
CA GLU A 8 9.31 5.62 4.61
C GLU A 8 8.57 4.60 5.47
N ILE A 9 8.65 3.32 5.12
CA ILE A 9 8.06 2.23 5.91
C ILE A 9 9.05 1.87 7.02
N THR A 10 8.75 2.27 8.26
CA THR A 10 9.63 2.02 9.42
C THR A 10 9.33 0.70 10.13
N ASN A 11 8.35 -0.06 9.66
CA ASN A 11 8.02 -1.36 10.23
C ASN A 11 9.11 -2.36 9.84
N LYS A 12 9.72 -3.05 10.82
CA LYS A 12 10.76 -4.11 10.64
C LYS A 12 10.38 -5.32 9.75
N LEU A 13 9.12 -5.36 9.37
CA LEU A 13 8.54 -6.39 8.54
C LEU A 13 8.13 -5.75 7.20
N GLY A 14 7.84 -4.46 7.18
CA GLY A 14 7.29 -3.78 6.01
C GLY A 14 5.76 -3.79 5.99
N MET A 15 5.18 -3.65 4.80
CA MET A 15 3.74 -3.62 4.57
C MET A 15 3.13 -5.03 4.49
N HIS A 16 3.27 -5.78 5.58
CA HIS A 16 2.73 -7.13 5.73
C HIS A 16 1.19 -7.17 5.65
N ALA A 17 0.64 -8.38 5.79
CA ALA A 17 -0.80 -8.66 5.79
C ALA A 17 -1.63 -7.73 6.66
N ARG A 18 -1.17 -7.43 7.88
CA ARG A 18 -1.95 -6.64 8.84
C ARG A 18 -2.03 -5.15 8.45
N PRO A 19 -0.92 -4.45 8.12
CA PRO A 19 -0.97 -3.12 7.52
C PRO A 19 -1.81 -3.05 6.23
N ALA A 20 -1.63 -4.00 5.31
CA ALA A 20 -2.36 -4.05 4.04
C ALA A 20 -3.87 -4.17 4.25
N MET A 21 -4.31 -5.05 5.14
CA MET A 21 -5.73 -5.21 5.51
C MET A 21 -6.30 -3.93 6.14
N LYS A 22 -5.56 -3.28 7.05
CA LYS A 22 -6.00 -2.01 7.65
C LYS A 22 -6.16 -0.90 6.61
N LEU A 23 -5.25 -0.84 5.64
CA LEU A 23 -5.34 0.13 4.55
C LEU A 23 -6.55 -0.16 3.66
N PHE A 24 -6.76 -1.43 3.29
CA PHE A 24 -7.94 -1.86 2.53
C PHE A 24 -9.24 -1.50 3.26
N GLU A 25 -9.36 -1.83 4.55
CA GLU A 25 -10.52 -1.46 5.38
C GLU A 25 -10.72 0.05 5.43
N LEU A 26 -9.64 0.83 5.55
CA LEU A 26 -9.71 2.29 5.55
C LEU A 26 -10.28 2.81 4.22
N MET A 27 -9.80 2.29 3.09
CA MET A 27 -10.26 2.68 1.75
C MET A 27 -11.75 2.48 1.55
N GLN A 28 -12.35 1.44 2.16
CA GLN A 28 -13.80 1.23 2.08
C GLN A 28 -14.63 2.37 2.71
N ASN A 29 -14.02 3.23 3.52
CA ASN A 29 -14.68 4.37 4.15
C ASN A 29 -14.55 5.68 3.34
N PHE A 30 -13.80 5.67 2.24
CA PHE A 30 -13.55 6.86 1.42
C PHE A 30 -13.88 6.60 -0.05
N ASP A 31 -14.48 7.60 -0.71
CA ASP A 31 -14.69 7.58 -2.16
C ASP A 31 -13.42 8.09 -2.86
N ALA A 32 -12.35 7.29 -2.79
CA ALA A 32 -11.06 7.63 -3.37
C ALA A 32 -10.30 6.38 -3.84
N GLU A 33 -9.62 6.52 -4.97
CA GLU A 33 -8.66 5.53 -5.45
C GLU A 33 -7.27 5.84 -4.89
N VAL A 34 -6.63 4.83 -4.29
CA VAL A 34 -5.29 4.96 -3.75
C VAL A 34 -4.37 3.94 -4.40
N LEU A 35 -3.28 4.46 -4.95
CA LEU A 35 -2.22 3.70 -5.60
C LEU A 35 -0.94 3.86 -4.80
N LEU A 36 -0.32 2.75 -4.46
CA LEU A 36 1.00 2.71 -3.83
C LEU A 36 2.04 2.38 -4.90
N ARG A 37 3.24 2.91 -4.74
CA ARG A 37 4.38 2.62 -5.61
C ARG A 37 5.61 2.39 -4.75
N ASN A 38 6.31 1.28 -4.95
CA ASN A 38 7.58 1.02 -4.27
C ASN A 38 8.75 1.70 -5.02
N ASP A 39 9.96 1.65 -4.45
CA ASP A 39 11.14 2.30 -5.05
C ASP A 39 11.57 1.66 -6.38
N GLU A 40 11.19 0.39 -6.61
CA GLU A 40 11.41 -0.32 -7.88
C GLU A 40 10.41 0.09 -8.98
N GLY A 41 9.40 0.90 -8.63
CA GLY A 41 8.36 1.36 -9.55
C GLY A 41 7.17 0.40 -9.68
N THR A 42 7.11 -0.66 -8.88
CA THR A 42 5.96 -1.57 -8.80
C THR A 42 4.78 -0.85 -8.18
N GLU A 43 3.63 -0.92 -8.84
CA GLU A 43 2.40 -0.26 -8.40
C GLU A 43 1.39 -1.27 -7.87
N ALA A 44 0.68 -0.89 -6.81
CA ALA A 44 -0.42 -1.66 -6.25
C ALA A 44 -1.58 -0.76 -5.89
N GLU A 45 -2.79 -1.18 -6.26
CA GLU A 45 -4.00 -0.54 -5.79
C GLU A 45 -4.30 -0.96 -4.34
N ALA A 46 -4.59 0.03 -3.49
CA ALA A 46 -4.91 -0.19 -2.08
C ALA A 46 -6.25 -0.94 -1.86
N ASN A 47 -7.09 -1.00 -2.89
CA ASN A 47 -8.34 -1.77 -2.93
C ASN A 47 -8.12 -3.28 -3.19
N SER A 48 -6.88 -3.70 -3.45
CA SER A 48 -6.54 -5.08 -3.78
C SER A 48 -5.50 -5.59 -2.80
N VAL A 49 -5.97 -6.33 -1.80
CA VAL A 49 -5.11 -6.96 -0.79
C VAL A 49 -4.04 -7.83 -1.45
N ILE A 50 -4.38 -8.54 -2.52
CA ILE A 50 -3.45 -9.39 -3.28
C ILE A 50 -2.37 -8.56 -3.98
N ALA A 51 -2.73 -7.39 -4.54
CA ALA A 51 -1.75 -6.51 -5.19
C ALA A 51 -0.75 -5.96 -4.16
N LEU A 52 -1.23 -5.53 -2.99
CA LEU A 52 -0.37 -5.02 -1.90
C LEU A 52 0.66 -6.07 -1.46
N PHE A 53 0.28 -7.34 -1.38
CA PHE A 53 1.20 -8.43 -1.03
C PHE A 53 2.28 -8.71 -2.08
N ASN A 54 1.91 -8.69 -3.36
CA ASN A 54 2.84 -9.04 -4.44
C ASN A 54 3.73 -7.86 -4.87
N ALA A 55 3.47 -6.66 -4.36
CA ALA A 55 4.15 -5.45 -4.78
C ALA A 55 5.48 -5.19 -4.08
N GLY A 56 5.95 -6.12 -3.23
CA GLY A 56 7.29 -6.03 -2.64
C GLY A 56 7.47 -4.80 -1.76
N PHE A 57 6.45 -4.45 -0.96
CA PHE A 57 6.53 -3.43 0.08
C PHE A 57 7.05 -3.98 1.42
N ASP A 58 7.43 -5.26 1.42
CA ASP A 58 8.06 -5.97 2.53
C ASP A 58 9.58 -5.99 2.30
N GLU A 59 10.36 -5.99 3.39
CA GLU A 59 11.82 -6.15 3.31
C GLU A 59 12.17 -7.55 2.73
N ASP A 60 13.33 -7.66 2.04
CA ASP A 60 14.01 -8.94 1.79
C ASP A 60 14.37 -9.66 3.11
#